data_AF-A0A661MV51-F1
#
_entry.id   AF-A0A661MV51-F1
#
_cell.length_a   1.000
_cell.length_b   1.000
_cell.length_c   1.000
_cell.angle_alpha   90.00
_cell.angle_beta   90.00
_cell.angle_gamma   90.00
#
_symmetry.space_group_name_H-M   'P 1'
#
loop_
_entity.id
_entity.type
_entity.pdbx_description
1 polymer ?
#
loop_
_entity_poly.entity_id
_entity_poly.type
_entity_poly.pdbx_seq_one_letter_code
_entity_poly.pdbx_strand_id
1 'polypeptide(L)'
;TVACGTMTCDTTTEQCCVTRDATGATSTCIPAGDECMGAAVDCDGPEDCSGSDVCCATGGFTGGLTVSCVAADMCGGFTGFELCHAPADCTDAADMCCPIMRGGLSAAYCGARCFGGAP
;
A
#
# COMPACT_ATOMS: atom_id res chain seq x y z
N THR A 1 8.46 9.30 2.54
CA THR A 1 7.34 9.79 3.38
C THR A 1 6.08 9.28 2.75
N VAL A 2 5.18 8.68 3.52
CA VAL A 2 4.05 7.92 2.96
C VAL A 2 2.74 8.71 3.05
N ALA A 3 1.94 8.68 2.00
CA ALA A 3 0.59 9.24 2.00
C ALA A 3 -0.35 8.44 2.95
N CYS A 4 -0.94 9.12 3.92
CA CYS A 4 -1.83 8.53 4.92
C CYS A 4 -3.18 9.24 4.95
N GLY A 5 -4.03 8.95 3.97
CA GLY A 5 -5.31 9.67 3.79
C GLY A 5 -5.08 11.12 3.37
N THR A 6 -5.35 12.08 4.27
CA THR A 6 -5.13 13.51 4.02
C THR A 6 -3.85 14.06 4.65
N MET A 7 -3.07 13.21 5.33
CA MET A 7 -1.78 13.57 5.93
C MET A 7 -0.64 12.77 5.27
N THR A 8 0.59 13.12 5.60
CA THR A 8 1.80 12.43 5.13
C THR A 8 2.62 12.06 6.36
N CYS A 9 3.01 10.78 6.48
CA CYS A 9 3.82 10.29 7.60
C CYS A 9 5.30 10.28 7.24
N ASP A 10 6.15 10.58 8.22
CA ASP A 10 7.60 10.43 8.06
C ASP A 10 7.99 8.96 8.22
N THR A 11 8.25 8.26 7.12
CA THR A 11 8.59 6.83 7.10
C THR A 11 9.88 6.48 7.86
N THR A 12 10.66 7.47 8.31
CA THR A 12 11.84 7.24 9.16
C THR A 12 11.48 7.11 10.64
N THR A 13 10.37 7.69 11.09
CA THR A 13 9.96 7.71 12.50
C THR A 13 8.52 7.30 12.75
N GLU A 14 7.71 7.23 11.69
CA GLU A 14 6.27 7.01 11.70
C GLU A 14 5.88 5.99 10.62
N GLN A 15 4.73 5.37 10.82
CA GLN A 15 4.04 4.51 9.85
C GLN A 15 2.59 4.99 9.74
N CYS A 16 1.97 4.77 8.58
CA CYS A 16 0.56 5.09 8.41
C CYS A 16 -0.30 3.92 8.90
N CYS A 17 -1.10 4.14 9.93
CA CYS A 17 -2.06 3.15 10.41
C CYS A 17 -3.46 3.48 9.89
N VAL A 18 -4.03 2.57 9.11
CA VAL A 18 -5.38 2.69 8.55
C VAL A 18 -6.33 1.75 9.27
N THR A 19 -7.17 2.29 10.13
CA THR A 19 -8.22 1.54 10.80
C THR A 19 -9.53 1.63 10.03
N ARG A 20 -10.30 0.55 10.00
CA ARG A 20 -11.59 0.51 9.32
C ARG A 20 -12.67 0.10 10.30
N ASP A 21 -13.70 0.91 10.44
CA ASP A 21 -14.86 0.65 11.29
C ASP A 21 -16.15 0.60 10.46
N ALA A 22 -17.30 0.49 11.15
CA ALA A 22 -18.61 0.42 10.50
C ALA A 22 -18.99 1.71 9.73
N THR A 23 -18.29 2.82 9.99
CA THR A 23 -18.58 4.14 9.44
C THR A 23 -17.58 4.60 8.38
N GLY A 24 -16.39 4.02 8.32
CA GLY A 24 -15.42 4.35 7.27
C GLY A 24 -14.01 3.78 7.52
N ALA A 25 -13.06 4.26 6.72
CA ALA A 25 -11.64 4.08 6.98
C ALA A 25 -11.05 5.39 7.51
N THR A 26 -10.26 5.31 8.57
CA THR A 26 -9.51 6.43 9.15
C THR A 26 -8.02 6.11 9.07
N SER A 27 -7.23 7.11 8.75
CA SER A 27 -5.77 7.03 8.63
C SER A 27 -5.14 7.94 9.68
N THR A 28 -4.08 7.47 10.33
CA THR A 28 -3.27 8.27 11.25
C THR A 28 -1.80 7.88 11.14
N CYS A 29 -0.91 8.85 11.27
CA CYS A 29 0.49 8.55 11.50
C CYS A 29 0.67 8.12 12.96
N ILE A 30 1.34 6.99 13.17
CA ILE A 30 1.73 6.48 14.48
C ILE A 30 3.25 6.25 14.47
N PRO A 31 3.93 6.22 15.63
CA PRO A 31 5.34 5.87 15.69
C PRO A 31 5.66 4.55 14.98
N ALA A 32 6.78 4.50 14.28
CA ALA A 32 7.25 3.29 13.62
C ALA A 32 7.45 2.17 14.65
N GLY A 33 6.85 0.99 14.39
CA GLY A 33 6.90 -0.16 15.29
C GLY A 33 5.80 -0.21 16.35
N ASP A 34 4.97 0.83 16.49
CA ASP A 34 3.76 0.76 17.31
C ASP A 34 2.72 -0.18 16.68
N GLU A 35 1.90 -0.81 17.53
CA GLU A 35 0.89 -1.76 17.07
C GLU A 35 -0.27 -1.02 16.39
N CYS A 36 -0.40 -1.20 15.07
CA CYS A 36 -1.56 -0.72 14.32
C CYS A 36 -2.72 -1.72 14.44
N MET A 37 -3.82 -1.31 15.07
CA MET A 37 -5.06 -2.09 15.19
C MET A 37 -5.83 -2.24 13.86
N GLY A 38 -5.19 -1.94 12.74
CA GLY A 38 -5.75 -1.91 11.39
C GLY A 38 -4.73 -2.37 10.35
N ALA A 39 -4.62 -1.62 9.26
CA ALA A 39 -3.63 -1.83 8.21
C ALA A 39 -2.44 -0.91 8.42
N ALA A 40 -1.26 -1.48 8.70
CA ALA A 40 0.00 -0.74 8.74
C ALA A 40 0.51 -0.51 7.32
N VAL A 41 0.86 0.72 7.00
CA VAL A 41 1.36 1.15 5.70
C VAL A 41 2.70 1.85 5.88
N ASP A 42 3.78 1.14 5.53
CA ASP A 42 5.16 1.61 5.71
C ASP A 42 5.74 2.27 4.45
N CYS A 43 5.11 2.07 3.30
CA CYS A 43 5.51 2.63 2.00
C CYS A 43 4.27 2.83 1.12
N ASP A 44 4.35 3.70 0.11
CA ASP A 44 3.32 3.85 -0.94
C ASP A 44 3.83 3.60 -2.37
N GLY A 45 5.14 3.46 -2.54
CA GLY A 45 5.78 3.09 -3.80
C GLY A 45 7.23 2.62 -3.60
N PRO A 46 7.90 2.15 -4.66
CA PRO A 46 9.27 1.64 -4.58
C PRO A 46 10.30 2.69 -4.15
N GLU A 47 10.00 3.99 -4.27
CA GLU A 47 10.88 5.07 -3.82
C GLU A 47 11.04 5.14 -2.29
N ASP A 48 10.07 4.63 -1.54
CA ASP A 48 10.15 4.49 -0.09
C ASP A 48 10.94 3.24 0.33
N CYS A 49 11.26 2.37 -0.63
CA CYS A 49 11.97 1.12 -0.41
C CYS A 49 13.46 1.24 -0.78
N SER A 50 14.29 0.44 -0.12
CA SER A 50 15.74 0.48 -0.32
C SER A 50 16.17 -0.49 -1.42
N GLY A 51 17.05 -0.04 -2.31
CA GLY A 51 17.70 -0.91 -3.30
C GLY A 51 16.77 -1.36 -4.42
N SER A 52 16.43 -2.64 -4.46
CA SER A 52 15.55 -3.25 -5.47
C SER A 52 14.27 -3.82 -4.85
N ASP A 53 13.97 -3.42 -3.62
CA ASP A 53 12.74 -3.78 -2.94
C ASP A 53 11.58 -2.94 -3.50
N VAL A 54 10.39 -3.54 -3.47
CA VAL A 54 9.14 -2.93 -3.91
C VAL A 54 8.21 -2.76 -2.74
N CYS A 55 7.33 -1.77 -2.83
CA CYS A 55 6.33 -1.58 -1.81
C CYS A 55 5.20 -2.58 -2.00
N CYS A 56 5.08 -3.55 -1.09
CA CYS A 56 4.14 -4.65 -1.25
C CYS A 56 3.02 -4.62 -0.23
N ALA A 57 1.79 -4.56 -0.71
CA ALA A 57 0.61 -4.76 0.10
C ALA A 57 0.26 -6.25 0.14
N THR A 58 0.35 -6.86 1.31
CA THR A 58 -0.02 -8.26 1.57
C THR A 58 -1.09 -8.33 2.64
N GLY A 59 -2.15 -9.10 2.43
CA GLY A 59 -3.23 -9.18 3.41
C GLY A 59 -4.40 -10.04 2.99
N GLY A 60 -5.17 -10.51 3.98
CA GLY A 60 -6.37 -11.31 3.75
C GLY A 60 -7.62 -10.43 3.65
N PHE A 61 -8.62 -10.86 2.88
CA PHE A 61 -9.95 -10.23 2.76
C PHE A 61 -10.66 -9.92 4.10
N THR A 62 -10.22 -10.52 5.20
CA THR A 62 -10.83 -10.46 6.53
C THR A 62 -9.90 -10.01 7.65
N GLY A 63 -8.61 -9.84 7.41
CA GLY A 63 -7.64 -9.48 8.44
C GLY A 63 -6.52 -8.66 7.83
N GLY A 64 -6.52 -7.37 8.14
CA GLY A 64 -5.47 -6.37 7.91
C GLY A 64 -4.74 -6.40 6.57
N LEU A 65 -4.71 -5.28 5.85
CA LEU A 65 -3.71 -5.08 4.82
C LEU A 65 -2.39 -4.69 5.51
N THR A 66 -1.29 -5.37 5.24
CA THR A 66 0.05 -4.96 5.68
C THR A 66 0.82 -4.50 4.45
N VAL A 67 1.36 -3.29 4.48
CA VAL A 67 2.16 -2.76 3.37
C VAL A 67 3.58 -2.53 3.86
N SER A 68 4.52 -3.20 3.22
CA SER A 68 5.93 -3.19 3.62
C SER A 68 6.85 -3.36 2.41
N CYS A 69 8.07 -2.83 2.50
CA CYS A 69 9.11 -3.05 1.50
C CYS A 69 9.62 -4.49 1.55
N VAL A 70 9.52 -5.20 0.43
CA VAL A 70 10.01 -6.56 0.27
C VAL A 70 10.66 -6.72 -1.09
N ALA A 71 11.48 -7.76 -1.26
CA ALA A 71 12.03 -8.07 -2.58
C ALA A 71 10.89 -8.35 -3.58
N ALA A 72 11.05 -7.90 -4.84
CA ALA A 72 10.00 -7.96 -5.86
C ALA A 72 9.46 -9.38 -6.10
N ASP A 73 10.32 -10.40 -6.01
CA ASP A 73 9.93 -11.81 -6.13
C ASP A 73 9.09 -12.33 -4.94
N MET A 74 9.13 -11.63 -3.81
CA MET A 74 8.29 -11.87 -2.64
C MET A 74 6.98 -11.09 -2.70
N CYS A 75 6.86 -10.10 -3.59
CA CYS A 75 5.65 -9.34 -3.80
C CYS A 75 4.80 -9.91 -4.95
N GLY A 76 3.86 -10.79 -4.61
CA GLY A 76 2.92 -11.34 -5.58
C GLY A 76 2.17 -12.56 -5.05
N GLY A 77 1.18 -13.03 -5.83
CA GLY A 77 0.36 -14.19 -5.50
C GLY A 77 -1.11 -13.84 -5.24
N PHE A 78 -1.84 -14.73 -4.57
CA PHE A 78 -3.29 -14.57 -4.36
C PHE A 78 -3.67 -13.46 -3.36
N THR A 79 -2.73 -12.99 -2.55
CA THR A 79 -2.97 -12.09 -1.42
C THR A 79 -2.02 -10.90 -1.37
N GLY A 80 -1.18 -10.72 -2.40
CA GLY A 80 -0.16 -9.69 -2.47
C GLY A 80 -0.21 -8.90 -3.77
N PHE A 81 -0.05 -7.59 -3.70
CA PHE A 81 0.08 -6.71 -4.86
C PHE A 81 1.08 -5.59 -4.60
N GLU A 82 1.86 -5.26 -5.62
CA GLU A 82 2.83 -4.16 -5.61
C GLU A 82 2.08 -2.82 -5.67
N LEU A 83 2.52 -1.85 -4.86
CA LEU A 83 2.04 -0.47 -4.89
C LEU A 83 2.93 0.39 -5.78
N CYS A 84 2.32 1.43 -6.36
CA CYS A 84 2.98 2.30 -7.33
C CYS A 84 2.38 3.71 -7.28
N HIS A 85 3.14 4.68 -7.80
CA HIS A 85 2.66 6.02 -8.10
C HIS A 85 2.55 6.29 -9.60
N ALA A 86 3.38 5.61 -10.40
CA ALA A 86 3.44 5.68 -11.84
C ALA A 86 3.61 4.29 -12.46
N PRO A 87 3.23 4.10 -13.74
CA PRO A 87 3.44 2.82 -14.42
C PRO A 87 4.90 2.35 -14.47
N ALA A 88 5.85 3.29 -14.38
CA ALA A 88 7.28 2.98 -14.36
C ALA A 88 7.75 2.34 -13.04
N ASP A 89 6.93 2.40 -11.99
CA ASP A 89 7.24 1.84 -10.68
C ASP A 89 6.95 0.33 -10.64
N CYS A 90 6.20 -0.19 -11.61
CA CYS A 90 5.83 -1.60 -11.66
C CYS A 90 7.00 -2.47 -12.12
N THR A 91 7.21 -3.56 -11.40
CA THR A 91 8.27 -4.53 -11.73
C THR A 91 8.03 -5.20 -13.07
N ASP A 92 6.78 -5.55 -13.38
CA ASP A 92 6.41 -6.06 -14.71
C ASP A 92 6.12 -4.89 -15.67
N ALA A 93 6.88 -4.83 -16.76
CA ALA A 93 6.72 -3.79 -17.78
C ALA A 93 5.37 -3.85 -18.53
N ALA A 94 4.62 -4.94 -18.40
CA ALA A 94 3.27 -5.07 -18.92
C ALA A 94 2.19 -4.52 -17.97
N ASP A 95 2.54 -4.24 -16.72
CA ASP A 95 1.60 -3.75 -15.71
C ASP A 95 1.37 -2.25 -15.82
N MET A 96 0.19 -1.83 -15.38
CA MET A 96 -0.17 -0.43 -15.24
C MET A 96 -0.30 -0.10 -13.75
N CYS A 97 -0.02 1.15 -13.41
CA CYS A 97 -0.30 1.66 -12.09
C CYS A 97 -1.79 2.04 -11.95
N CYS A 98 -2.53 1.20 -11.24
CA CYS A 98 -3.98 1.22 -11.18
C CYS A 98 -4.49 1.75 -9.84
N PRO A 99 -5.38 2.77 -9.82
CA PRO A 99 -5.87 3.33 -8.57
C PRO A 99 -6.68 2.31 -7.76
N ILE A 100 -6.43 2.24 -6.46
CA ILE A 100 -7.22 1.47 -5.51
C ILE A 100 -8.43 2.32 -5.11
N MET A 101 -9.53 2.18 -5.84
CA MET A 101 -10.78 2.90 -5.53
C MET A 101 -11.54 2.31 -4.32
N ARG A 102 -10.99 1.31 -3.63
CA ARG A 102 -11.69 0.52 -2.60
C ARG A 102 -10.90 0.54 -1.30
N GLY A 103 -11.50 1.10 -0.25
CA GLY A 103 -10.95 1.01 1.12
C GLY A 103 -10.50 2.33 1.74
N GLY A 104 -10.57 3.46 1.04
CA GLY A 104 -10.16 4.77 1.58
C GLY A 104 -8.65 4.99 1.58
N LEU A 105 -7.90 4.11 0.91
CA LEU A 105 -6.48 4.28 0.65
C LEU A 105 -6.31 5.03 -0.68
N SER A 106 -5.62 6.17 -0.64
CA SER A 106 -5.24 6.96 -1.81
C SER A 106 -4.05 6.33 -2.56
N ALA A 107 -4.01 5.00 -2.69
CA ALA A 107 -2.89 4.26 -3.25
C ALA A 107 -3.23 3.69 -4.64
N ALA A 108 -2.22 3.35 -5.41
CA ALA A 108 -2.36 2.60 -6.64
C ALA A 108 -1.54 1.31 -6.58
N TYR A 109 -1.97 0.29 -7.33
CA TYR A 109 -1.32 -1.01 -7.39
C TYR A 109 -0.92 -1.36 -8.81
N CYS A 110 0.15 -2.12 -8.97
CA CYS A 110 0.57 -2.67 -10.25
C CYS A 110 -0.32 -3.86 -10.64
N GLY A 111 -0.83 -3.81 -11.86
CA GLY A 111 -1.45 -4.96 -12.46
C GLY A 111 -1.68 -4.81 -13.95
N ALA A 112 -1.73 -5.95 -14.65
CA ALA A 112 -1.92 -6.03 -16.10
C ALA A 112 -3.23 -5.40 -16.59
N ARG A 113 -4.17 -5.16 -15.67
CA ARG A 113 -5.41 -4.44 -15.94
C ARG A 113 -5.93 -3.81 -14.65
N CYS A 114 -6.42 -2.58 -14.76
CA CYS A 114 -7.09 -1.95 -13.64
C CYS A 114 -8.46 -2.57 -13.47
N PHE A 115 -8.64 -3.33 -12.38
CA PHE A 115 -9.97 -3.77 -11.97
C PHE A 115 -10.71 -2.58 -11.34
N GLY A 116 -11.28 -1.74 -12.21
CA GLY A 116 -12.32 -0.80 -11.82
C GLY A 116 -13.62 -1.56 -11.61
N GLY A 117 -14.20 -1.43 -10.41
CA GLY A 117 -15.65 -1.57 -10.30
C GLY A 117 -16.31 -0.67 -11.35
N ALA A 118 -17.39 -1.17 -11.94
CA ALA A 118 -18.24 -0.42 -12.85
C ALA A 118 -18.57 0.99 -12.29
N PRO A 119 -18.82 2.00 -13.15
CA PRO A 119 -19.22 3.34 -12.73
C PRO A 119 -20.40 3.34 -11.75
#